data_AF-A0A0F9ALF6-F1
#
_entry.id   AF-A0A0F9ALF6-F1
#
_cell.length_a   1.000
_cell.length_b   1.000
_cell.length_c   1.000
_cell.angle_alpha   90.00
_cell.angle_beta   90.00
_cell.angle_gamma   90.00
#
_symmetry.space_group_name_H-M   'P 1'
#
loop_
_entity.id
_entity.type
_entity.pdbx_description
1 polymer ?
#
loop_
_entity_poly.entity_id
_entity_poly.type
_entity_poly.pdbx_seq_one_letter_code
_entity_poly.pdbx_strand_id
1 'polypeptide(L)'
;TAKRVRGVRQPVTAYERIIKKAPMLIQKELVEPFPSSSAEVKYHLGDVPNLHSVVPLSQTAHAPIFSLKASDGVVGAHFAKVKSTETLFQVIAQQLLVNLGVSHD
;
A
#
# COMPACT_ATOMS: atom_id res chain seq x y z
N THR A 1 18.57 -5.69 10.51
CA THR A 1 18.19 -7.04 10.03
C THR A 1 16.74 -7.31 10.38
N ALA A 2 15.94 -7.82 9.45
CA ALA A 2 14.49 -8.01 9.64
C ALA A 2 14.21 -9.12 10.67
N LYS A 3 13.36 -8.83 11.66
CA LYS A 3 12.92 -9.81 12.66
C LYS A 3 11.94 -10.78 11.99
N ARG A 4 12.14 -12.09 12.16
CA ARG A 4 11.15 -13.11 11.77
C ARG A 4 10.59 -13.73 13.05
N VAL A 5 9.27 -13.77 13.17
CA VAL A 5 8.59 -14.51 14.24
C VAL A 5 7.62 -15.47 13.56
N ARG A 6 7.76 -16.78 13.86
CA ARG A 6 6.92 -17.85 13.29
C ARG A 6 6.84 -17.82 11.75
N GLY A 7 7.96 -17.59 11.08
CA GLY A 7 8.05 -17.56 9.61
C GLY A 7 7.57 -16.26 8.95
N VAL A 8 6.87 -15.39 9.67
CA VAL A 8 6.39 -14.10 9.17
C VAL A 8 7.43 -13.01 9.45
N ARG A 9 7.76 -12.21 8.43
CA ARG A 9 8.59 -11.00 8.62
C ARG A 9 7.80 -10.03 9.50
N GLN A 10 8.29 -9.80 10.70
CA GLN A 10 7.78 -8.76 11.57
C GLN A 10 8.47 -7.43 11.23
N PRO A 11 7.72 -6.32 11.25
CA PRO A 11 8.33 -5.02 11.22
C PRO A 11 9.36 -4.88 12.35
N VAL A 12 10.44 -4.15 12.09
CA VAL A 12 11.43 -3.88 13.13
C VAL A 12 10.82 -2.97 14.20
N THR A 13 11.26 -3.10 15.45
CA THR A 13 10.72 -2.33 16.59
C THR A 13 10.68 -0.83 16.34
N ALA A 14 11.65 -0.30 15.58
CA ALA A 14 11.68 1.12 15.19
C ALA A 14 10.48 1.51 14.31
N TYR A 15 10.10 0.68 13.33
CA TYR A 15 8.93 0.90 12.50
C TYR A 15 7.65 0.85 13.34
N GLU A 16 7.50 -0.18 14.18
CA GLU A 16 6.32 -0.33 15.04
C GLU A 16 6.13 0.88 15.97
N ARG A 17 7.22 1.41 16.53
CA ARG A 17 7.19 2.59 17.40
C ARG A 17 6.68 3.83 16.66
N ILE A 18 7.05 4.01 15.40
CA ILE A 18 6.66 5.16 14.60
C ILE A 18 5.19 5.01 14.14
N ILE A 19 4.83 3.85 13.57
CA ILE A 19 3.50 3.64 13.01
C ILE A 19 2.39 3.71 14.07
N LYS A 20 2.68 3.26 15.31
CA LYS A 20 1.73 3.40 16.44
C LYS A 20 1.38 4.84 16.80
N LYS A 21 2.25 5.80 16.48
CA LYS A 21 2.01 7.23 16.73
C LYS A 21 1.26 7.91 15.59
N ALA A 22 1.26 7.31 14.39
CA ALA A 22 0.73 7.94 13.19
C ALA A 22 -0.77 8.31 13.31
N PRO A 23 -1.69 7.46 13.79
CA PRO A 23 -3.11 7.82 13.87
C PRO A 23 -3.35 9.06 14.74
N MET A 24 -2.70 9.12 15.90
CA MET A 24 -2.81 10.23 16.83
C MET A 24 -2.23 11.53 16.24
N LEU A 25 -1.08 11.46 15.57
CA LEU A 25 -0.46 12.62 14.94
C LEU A 25 -1.27 13.13 13.74
N ILE A 26 -1.83 12.24 12.93
CA ILE A 26 -2.72 12.61 11.82
C ILE A 26 -3.95 13.33 12.37
N GLN A 27 -4.58 12.78 13.41
CA GLN A 27 -5.74 13.41 14.03
C GLN A 27 -5.41 14.82 14.54
N LYS A 28 -4.35 14.96 15.34
CA LYS A 28 -3.98 16.22 15.98
C LYS A 28 -3.48 17.29 15.00
N GLU A 29 -2.64 16.91 14.04
CA GLU A 29 -1.91 17.87 13.20
C GLU A 29 -2.56 18.10 11.83
N LEU A 30 -3.43 17.19 11.36
CA LEU A 30 -4.04 17.27 10.03
C LEU A 30 -5.57 17.29 10.04
N VAL A 31 -6.23 16.73 11.06
CA VAL A 31 -7.71 16.65 11.09
C VAL A 31 -8.30 17.77 11.95
N GLU A 32 -7.87 17.88 13.21
CA GLU A 32 -8.37 18.91 14.14
C GLU A 32 -8.17 20.36 13.64
N PRO A 33 -7.04 20.73 12.99
CA PRO A 33 -6.86 22.09 12.47
C PRO A 33 -7.71 22.41 11.24
N PHE A 34 -8.22 21.39 10.54
CA PHE A 34 -9.00 21.52 9.32
C PHE A 34 -10.34 20.77 9.46
N PRO A 35 -11.24 21.23 10.34
CA PRO A 35 -12.52 20.56 10.56
C PRO A 35 -13.34 20.62 9.26
N SER A 36 -13.39 19.51 8.55
CA SER A 36 -14.25 19.32 7.37
C SER A 36 -15.56 18.66 7.79
N SER A 37 -16.64 19.06 7.12
CA SER A 37 -18.00 18.65 7.45
C SER A 37 -18.36 17.28 6.83
N SER A 38 -18.71 16.35 7.72
CA SER A 38 -19.77 15.34 7.55
C SER A 38 -19.49 13.91 7.01
N ALA A 39 -18.25 13.51 6.72
CA ALA A 39 -17.97 12.10 6.42
C ALA A 39 -16.99 11.47 7.43
N GLU A 40 -17.29 10.25 7.86
CA GLU A 40 -16.33 9.41 8.61
C GLU A 40 -15.20 8.99 7.66
N VAL A 41 -14.18 9.84 7.53
CA VAL A 41 -13.03 9.61 6.64
C VAL A 41 -12.09 8.58 7.27
N LYS A 42 -11.81 7.50 6.54
CA LYS A 42 -10.80 6.53 6.96
C LYS A 42 -9.41 6.98 6.49
N TYR A 43 -8.63 7.57 7.40
CA TYR A 43 -7.28 8.08 7.08
C TYR A 43 -6.25 6.98 6.75
N HIS A 44 -6.45 5.76 7.25
CA HIS A 44 -5.62 4.61 6.86
C HIS A 44 -6.20 3.94 5.62
N LEU A 45 -5.60 4.24 4.46
CA LEU A 45 -6.04 3.70 3.18
C LEU A 45 -5.55 2.26 2.92
N GLY A 46 -4.47 1.84 3.59
CA GLY A 46 -3.87 0.53 3.47
C GLY A 46 -2.36 0.56 3.63
N ASP A 47 -1.72 -0.61 3.56
CA ASP A 47 -0.29 -0.78 3.79
C ASP A 47 0.39 -1.32 2.52
N VAL A 48 1.46 -0.65 2.07
CA VAL A 48 2.26 -1.14 0.94
C VAL A 48 3.44 -1.94 1.47
N PRO A 49 3.46 -3.28 1.31
CA PRO A 49 4.58 -4.11 1.74
C PRO A 49 5.74 -3.98 0.76
N ASN A 50 6.86 -4.61 1.08
CA ASN A 50 7.94 -4.74 0.12
C ASN A 50 7.46 -5.55 -1.11
N LEU A 51 7.53 -4.92 -2.29
CA LEU A 51 7.09 -5.50 -3.56
C LEU A 51 8.15 -6.42 -4.19
N HIS A 52 9.31 -6.56 -3.56
CA HIS A 52 10.41 -7.45 -3.91
C HIS A 52 10.87 -7.26 -5.36
N SER A 53 10.92 -8.36 -6.13
CA SER A 53 11.47 -8.43 -7.48
C SER A 53 10.63 -7.72 -8.54
N VAL A 54 9.38 -7.37 -8.24
CA VAL A 54 8.49 -6.75 -9.22
C VAL A 54 8.85 -5.29 -9.51
N VAL A 55 9.36 -4.56 -8.51
CA VAL A 55 9.81 -3.16 -8.70
C VAL A 55 11.07 -3.10 -9.60
N PRO A 56 12.15 -3.86 -9.34
CA PRO A 56 13.29 -3.91 -10.26
C PRO A 56 12.91 -4.39 -11.66
N LEU A 57 12.03 -5.38 -11.77
CA LEU A 57 11.59 -5.89 -13.06
C LEU A 57 10.86 -4.82 -13.88
N SER A 58 9.95 -4.08 -13.24
CA SER A 58 9.26 -2.94 -13.84
C SER A 58 10.22 -1.86 -14.33
N GLN A 59 11.24 -1.55 -13.54
CA GLN A 59 12.26 -0.56 -13.89
C GLN A 59 13.11 -1.00 -15.08
N THR A 60 13.58 -2.25 -15.10
CA THR A 60 14.36 -2.81 -16.21
C THR A 60 13.54 -2.89 -17.50
N ALA A 61 12.26 -3.25 -17.40
CA ALA A 61 11.37 -3.35 -18.55
C ALA A 61 10.82 -1.99 -19.02
N HIS A 62 11.08 -0.91 -18.28
CA HIS A 62 10.49 0.42 -18.52
C HIS A 62 8.96 0.39 -18.65
N ALA A 63 8.30 -0.48 -17.88
CA ALA A 63 6.86 -0.70 -17.95
C ALA A 63 6.22 -0.63 -16.56
N PRO A 64 4.99 -0.12 -16.42
CA PRO A 64 4.26 -0.16 -15.16
C PRO A 64 4.15 -1.58 -14.60
N ILE A 65 4.23 -1.73 -13.28
CA ILE A 65 4.15 -3.04 -12.60
C ILE A 65 2.94 -3.86 -13.08
N PHE A 66 1.77 -3.24 -13.20
CA PHE A 66 0.51 -3.91 -13.57
C PHE A 66 0.45 -4.29 -15.06
N SER A 67 1.35 -3.75 -15.87
CA SER A 67 1.43 -3.99 -17.31
C SER A 67 2.53 -4.96 -17.69
N LEU A 68 3.28 -5.50 -16.72
CA LEU A 68 4.38 -6.43 -16.97
C LEU A 68 3.87 -7.75 -17.55
N LYS A 69 4.52 -8.19 -18.62
CA LYS A 69 4.18 -9.40 -19.39
C LYS A 69 5.33 -10.40 -19.38
N ALA A 70 5.08 -11.57 -19.96
CA ALA A 70 6.13 -12.58 -20.18
C ALA A 70 7.34 -12.02 -20.95
N SER A 71 7.10 -11.14 -21.94
CA SER A 71 8.14 -10.44 -22.71
C SER A 71 9.09 -9.61 -21.85
N ASP A 72 8.62 -9.19 -20.67
CA ASP A 72 9.31 -8.28 -19.79
C ASP A 72 10.10 -9.03 -18.70
N GLY A 73 10.24 -10.35 -18.84
CA GLY A 73 10.93 -11.22 -17.90
C GLY A 73 10.06 -11.72 -16.73
N VAL A 74 8.74 -11.54 -16.79
CA VAL A 74 7.81 -12.11 -15.81
C VAL A 74 7.70 -13.61 -16.03
N VAL A 75 8.09 -14.41 -15.02
CA VAL A 75 8.00 -15.88 -15.08
C VAL A 75 7.41 -16.47 -13.79
N GLY A 76 6.68 -17.58 -13.93
CA GLY A 76 6.15 -18.35 -12.80
C GLY A 76 5.47 -17.50 -11.72
N ALA A 77 6.00 -17.53 -10.49
CA ALA A 77 5.45 -16.83 -9.34
C ALA A 77 5.41 -15.29 -9.47
N HIS A 78 6.16 -14.70 -10.41
CA HIS A 78 6.11 -13.26 -10.65
C HIS A 78 4.73 -12.80 -11.13
N PHE A 79 3.99 -13.61 -11.90
CA PHE A 79 2.64 -13.28 -12.36
C PHE A 79 1.67 -13.09 -11.19
N ALA A 80 1.68 -14.02 -10.23
CA ALA A 80 0.87 -13.90 -9.02
C ALA A 80 1.26 -12.66 -8.20
N LYS A 81 2.56 -12.33 -8.15
CA LYS A 81 3.03 -11.13 -7.45
C LYS A 81 2.58 -9.84 -8.14
N VAL A 82 2.67 -9.75 -9.48
CA VAL A 82 2.14 -8.64 -10.26
C VAL A 82 0.66 -8.46 -9.99
N LYS A 83 -0.14 -9.54 -10.08
CA LYS A 83 -1.58 -9.48 -9.82
C LYS A 83 -1.92 -9.06 -8.40
N SER A 84 -1.23 -9.63 -7.40
CA SER A 84 -1.43 -9.25 -6.00
C SER A 84 -1.08 -7.78 -5.73
N THR A 85 -0.11 -7.24 -6.47
CA THR A 85 0.29 -5.83 -6.36
C THR A 85 -0.77 -4.93 -6.97
N GLU A 86 -1.33 -5.31 -8.12
CA GLU A 86 -2.47 -4.62 -8.73
C GLU A 86 -3.67 -4.58 -7.76
N THR A 87 -4.07 -5.73 -7.20
CA THR A 87 -5.17 -5.81 -6.24
C THR A 87 -4.93 -4.96 -5.00
N LEU A 88 -3.69 -4.95 -4.48
CA LEU A 88 -3.32 -4.11 -3.34
C LEU A 88 -3.60 -2.62 -3.62
N PHE A 89 -3.11 -2.10 -4.75
CA PHE A 89 -3.31 -0.71 -5.10
C PHE A 89 -4.77 -0.39 -5.46
N GLN A 90 -5.50 -1.36 -6.02
CA GLN A 90 -6.94 -1.22 -6.27
C GLN A 90 -7.71 -1.00 -4.96
N VAL A 91 -7.42 -1.76 -3.90
CA VAL A 91 -8.08 -1.59 -2.59
C VAL A 91 -7.77 -0.21 -1.98
N ILE A 92 -6.51 0.23 -2.04
CA ILE A 92 -6.10 1.55 -1.55
C ILE A 92 -6.81 2.66 -2.32
N ALA A 93 -6.85 2.56 -3.66
CA ALA A 93 -7.52 3.52 -4.52
C ALA A 93 -9.02 3.56 -4.26
N GLN A 94 -9.66 2.40 -4.06
CA GLN A 94 -11.08 2.33 -3.75
C GLN A 94 -11.38 3.00 -2.40
N GLN A 95 -10.57 2.75 -1.37
CA GLN A 95 -10.75 3.42 -0.08
C GLN A 95 -10.60 4.94 -0.19
N LEU A 96 -9.68 5.42 -1.03
CA LEU A 96 -9.53 6.84 -1.31
C LEU A 96 -10.78 7.41 -2.01
N LEU A 97 -11.30 6.73 -3.03
CA LEU A 97 -12.50 7.15 -3.74
C LEU A 97 -13.74 7.20 -2.82
N VAL A 98 -13.88 6.23 -1.92
CA VAL A 98 -14.92 6.23 -0.88
C VAL A 98 -14.79 7.46 0.01
N ASN A 99 -13.58 7.79 0.48
CA ASN A 99 -13.35 8.98 1.30
C ASN A 99 -13.67 10.30 0.55
N LEU A 100 -13.54 10.31 -0.78
CA LEU A 100 -13.88 11.46 -1.62
C LEU A 100 -15.38 11.52 -1.99
N GLY A 101 -16.17 10.51 -1.62
CA GLY A 101 -17.59 10.41 -2.00
C GLY A 101 -17.82 10.08 -3.47
N VAL A 102 -16.83 9.46 -4.15
CA VAL A 102 -16.85 9.17 -5.60
C VAL A 102 -17.22 7.69 -5.87
N SER A 103 -17.67 6.92 -4.87
CA SER A 103 -18.03 5.52 -5.10
C SER A 103 -19.25 5.41 -6.01
N HIS A 104 -19.04 4.94 -7.24
CA HIS A 104 -20.08 4.43 -8.11
C HIS A 104 -20.67 3.14 -7.50
N ASP A 105 -21.99 3.12 -7.35
CA ASP A 105 -22.79 1.89 -7.19
C ASP A 105 -22.60 0.93 -8.38
#